data_AF-A0A5D4RBC6-F1
#
_entry.id   AF-A0A5D4RBC6-F1
#
_cell.length_a   1.000
_cell.length_b   1.000
_cell.length_c   1.000
_cell.angle_alpha   90.00
_cell.angle_beta   90.00
_cell.angle_gamma   90.00
#
_symmetry.space_group_name_H-M   'P 1'
#
loop_
_entity.id
_entity.type
_entity.pdbx_description
1 polymer ?
#
loop_
_entity_poly.entity_id
_entity_poly.type
_entity_poly.pdbx_seq_one_letter_code
_entity_poly.pdbx_strand_id
1 'polypeptide(L)'
;MVTKEILARYVELNKTKKAAEEELESLKKMFNLHFDQSVGQNEKGEITVSTFKLQRQIRKAEKFEQEPTVKRLEELNLHELIQKKPDEGKIKSAMDLGLLKEADLEGCRTIKTNAAIYVKEIDS
;
A
#
# COMPACT_ATOMS: atom_id res chain seq x y z
N MET A 1 -18.78 13.97 -27.45
CA MET A 1 -19.04 12.81 -28.32
C MET A 1 -17.82 11.90 -28.29
N VAL A 2 -18.00 10.60 -28.07
CA VAL A 2 -16.91 9.62 -28.07
C VAL A 2 -16.72 9.13 -29.51
N THR A 3 -15.52 9.30 -30.08
CA THR A 3 -15.20 8.86 -31.44
C THR A 3 -14.25 7.66 -31.42
N LYS A 4 -14.22 6.91 -32.53
CA LYS A 4 -13.33 5.76 -32.70
C LYS A 4 -11.85 6.14 -32.50
N GLU A 5 -11.46 7.32 -32.95
CA GLU A 5 -10.09 7.83 -32.81
C GLU A 5 -9.72 8.06 -31.34
N ILE A 6 -10.64 8.61 -30.53
CA ILE A 6 -10.42 8.81 -29.08
C ILE A 6 -10.30 7.46 -28.36
N LEU A 7 -11.13 6.47 -28.73
CA LEU A 7 -11.06 5.13 -28.16
C LEU A 7 -9.77 4.40 -28.56
N ALA A 8 -9.33 4.52 -29.81
CA ALA A 8 -8.07 3.95 -30.28
C ALA A 8 -6.88 4.56 -29.52
N ARG A 9 -6.86 5.89 -29.37
CA ARG A 9 -5.83 6.60 -28.61
C ARG A 9 -5.79 6.17 -27.15
N TYR A 10 -6.95 5.97 -26.52
CA TYR A 10 -7.03 5.45 -25.15
C TYR A 10 -6.38 4.06 -25.02
N VAL A 11 -6.66 3.15 -25.95
CA VAL A 11 -6.07 1.81 -25.93
C VAL A 11 -4.55 1.85 -26.13
N GLU A 12 -4.05 2.69 -27.03
CA GLU A 12 -2.61 2.88 -27.23
C GLU A 12 -1.92 3.44 -25.98
N LEU A 13 -2.53 4.44 -25.36
CA LEU A 13 -2.03 5.01 -24.11
C LEU A 13 -2.02 3.96 -22.99
N ASN A 14 -3.05 3.12 -22.91
CA ASN A 14 -3.11 2.07 -21.89
C ASN A 14 -2.03 0.98 -22.10
N LYS A 15 -1.73 0.63 -23.36
CA LYS A 15 -0.61 -0.27 -23.70
C LYS A 15 0.74 0.34 -23.33
N THR A 16 0.94 1.60 -23.68
CA THR A 16 2.19 2.33 -23.36
C THR A 16 2.37 2.45 -21.85
N LYS A 17 1.29 2.78 -21.13
CA LYS A 17 1.27 2.82 -19.67
C LYS A 17 1.68 1.47 -19.10
N LYS A 18 1.08 0.37 -19.57
CA LYS A 18 1.40 -0.97 -19.08
C LYS A 18 2.86 -1.34 -19.34
N ALA A 19 3.37 -1.07 -20.54
CA ALA A 19 4.78 -1.31 -20.86
C ALA A 19 5.73 -0.51 -19.96
N ALA A 20 5.42 0.76 -19.70
CA ALA A 20 6.19 1.59 -18.77
C ALA A 20 6.10 1.07 -17.33
N GLU A 21 4.94 0.60 -16.89
CA GLU A 21 4.76 -0.03 -15.57
C GLU A 21 5.61 -1.31 -15.43
N GLU A 22 5.67 -2.14 -16.47
CA GLU A 22 6.49 -3.36 -16.51
C GLU A 22 7.99 -3.05 -16.47
N GLU A 23 8.43 -2.04 -17.24
CA GLU A 23 9.83 -1.60 -17.24
C GLU A 23 10.24 -1.00 -15.88
N LEU A 24 9.37 -0.17 -15.29
CA LEU A 24 9.57 0.35 -13.94
C LEU A 24 9.67 -0.77 -12.91
N GLU A 25 8.84 -1.81 -13.00
CA GLU A 25 8.92 -2.95 -12.08
C GLU A 25 10.24 -3.74 -12.23
N SER A 26 10.72 -3.90 -13.46
CA SER A 26 12.03 -4.50 -13.72
C SER A 26 13.17 -3.70 -13.09
N LEU A 27 13.16 -2.38 -13.26
CA LEU A 27 14.15 -1.47 -12.65
C LEU A 27 14.09 -1.55 -11.12
N LYS A 28 12.90 -1.54 -10.53
CA LYS A 28 12.72 -1.70 -9.07
C LYS A 28 13.33 -3.00 -8.55
N LYS A 29 13.16 -4.13 -9.26
CA LYS A 29 13.78 -5.41 -8.89
C LYS A 29 15.30 -5.33 -8.95
N MET A 30 15.84 -4.71 -10.00
CA MET A 30 17.29 -4.50 -10.14
C MET A 30 17.85 -3.65 -8.99
N PHE A 31 17.18 -2.56 -8.61
CA PHE A 31 17.60 -1.70 -7.50
C PHE A 31 17.59 -2.44 -6.17
N ASN A 32 16.55 -3.24 -5.90
CA ASN A 32 16.50 -4.04 -4.67
C ASN A 32 17.63 -5.07 -4.61
N LEU A 33 17.89 -5.79 -5.71
CA LEU A 33 18.98 -6.75 -5.80
C LEU A 33 20.35 -6.07 -5.56
N HIS A 34 20.55 -4.89 -6.13
CA HIS A 34 21.76 -4.10 -5.89
C HIS A 34 21.94 -3.76 -4.41
N PHE A 35 20.89 -3.30 -3.73
CA PHE A 35 20.95 -3.02 -2.29
C PHE A 35 21.10 -4.27 -1.42
N ASP A 36 20.52 -5.41 -1.82
CA ASP A 36 20.69 -6.68 -1.11
C ASP A 36 22.15 -7.16 -1.15
N GLN A 37 22.84 -6.93 -2.28
CA GLN A 37 24.25 -7.29 -2.45
C GLN A 37 25.21 -6.29 -1.79
N SER A 38 24.88 -4.99 -1.78
CA SER A 38 25.79 -3.93 -1.32
C SER A 38 25.63 -3.57 0.15
N VAL A 39 24.39 -3.52 0.64
CA VAL A 39 24.07 -3.11 2.02
C VAL A 39 23.59 -4.30 2.85
N GLY A 40 22.94 -5.28 2.23
CA GLY A 40 22.39 -6.47 2.91
C GLY A 40 20.87 -6.55 2.79
N GLN A 41 20.29 -7.72 3.03
CA GLN A 41 18.84 -7.91 2.92
C GLN A 41 18.08 -7.12 3.99
N ASN A 42 16.99 -6.45 3.59
CA ASN A 42 16.12 -5.64 4.47
C ASN A 42 16.79 -4.46 5.18
N GLU A 43 17.95 -4.02 4.70
CA GLU A 43 18.66 -2.85 5.22
C GLU A 43 18.29 -1.56 4.46
N LYS A 44 18.34 -0.41 5.13
CA LYS A 44 18.13 0.88 4.46
C LYS A 44 19.40 1.22 3.65
N GLY A 45 19.23 1.61 2.39
CA GLY A 45 20.35 1.94 1.51
C GLY A 45 20.12 3.25 0.77
N GLU A 46 21.20 3.98 0.49
CA GLU A 46 21.19 5.22 -0.27
C GLU A 46 22.43 5.27 -1.16
N ILE A 47 22.24 5.61 -2.44
CA ILE A 47 23.32 5.87 -3.38
C ILE A 47 22.97 7.08 -4.25
N THR A 48 23.98 7.90 -4.52
CA THR A 48 23.89 9.00 -5.47
C THR A 48 24.71 8.63 -6.69
N VAL A 49 24.10 8.65 -7.87
CA VAL A 49 24.77 8.43 -9.15
C VAL A 49 24.55 9.68 -10.00
N SER A 50 25.60 10.48 -10.17
CA SER A 50 25.53 11.79 -10.84
C SER A 50 24.44 12.67 -10.21
N THR A 51 23.45 13.10 -10.98
CA THR A 51 22.31 13.92 -10.55
C THR A 51 21.11 13.10 -10.06
N PHE A 52 21.28 11.80 -9.82
CA PHE A 52 20.19 10.92 -9.39
C PHE A 52 20.46 10.35 -8.00
N LYS A 53 19.43 10.42 -7.15
CA LYS A 53 19.45 9.77 -5.84
C LYS A 53 18.55 8.55 -5.84
N LEU A 54 19.12 7.39 -5.53
CA LEU A 54 18.38 6.15 -5.32
C LEU A 54 18.38 5.82 -3.82
N GLN A 55 17.19 5.67 -3.25
CA GLN A 55 17.00 5.37 -1.83
C GLN A 55 16.10 4.15 -1.66
N ARG A 56 16.57 3.15 -0.90
CA ARG A 56 15.74 2.05 -0.40
C ARG A 56 15.25 2.38 1.00
N GLN A 57 13.95 2.63 1.14
CA GLN A 57 13.30 2.77 2.43
C GLN A 57 12.74 1.43 2.90
N ILE A 58 13.08 1.03 4.12
CA ILE A 58 12.47 -0.13 4.79
C ILE A 58 11.45 0.42 5.78
N ARG A 59 10.17 0.11 5.56
CA ARG A 59 9.10 0.42 6.50
C ARG A 59 8.73 -0.86 7.22
N LYS A 60 9.05 -0.96 8.51
CA LYS A 60 8.57 -2.04 9.35
C LYS A 60 7.12 -1.73 9.72
N ALA A 61 6.20 -2.54 9.24
CA ALA A 61 4.83 -2.53 9.70
C ALA A 61 4.70 -3.65 10.73
N GLU A 62 4.84 -3.30 12.01
CA GLU A 62 4.50 -4.23 13.09
C GLU A 62 2.99 -4.24 13.24
N LYS A 63 2.38 -5.37 12.90
CA LYS A 63 0.96 -5.62 13.16
C LYS A 63 0.88 -6.55 14.36
N PHE A 64 0.17 -6.10 15.37
CA PHE A 64 -0.19 -6.93 16.50
C PHE A 64 -1.39 -7.79 16.11
N GLU A 65 -1.25 -9.10 16.26
CA GLU A 65 -2.35 -10.04 16.07
C GLU A 65 -3.46 -9.69 17.07
N GLN A 66 -4.65 -9.40 16.55
CA GLN A 66 -5.70 -8.72 17.30
C GLN A 66 -6.15 -9.51 18.53
N GLU A 67 -6.51 -10.78 18.37
CA GLU A 67 -7.01 -11.62 19.47
C GLU A 67 -5.98 -11.85 20.61
N PRO A 68 -4.74 -12.31 20.34
CA PRO A 68 -3.77 -12.53 21.42
C PRO A 68 -3.34 -11.23 22.09
N THR A 69 -3.28 -10.12 21.34
CA THR A 69 -2.90 -8.80 21.88
C THR A 69 -4.02 -8.24 22.75
N VAL A 70 -5.28 -8.31 22.30
CA VAL A 70 -6.43 -7.90 23.10
C VAL A 70 -6.50 -8.72 24.39
N LYS A 71 -6.41 -10.06 24.31
CA LYS A 71 -6.45 -10.92 25.51
C LYS A 71 -5.32 -10.58 26.49
N ARG A 72 -4.10 -10.36 25.99
CA ARG A 72 -2.96 -10.00 26.84
C ARG A 72 -3.13 -8.62 27.47
N LEU A 73 -3.70 -7.66 26.74
CA LEU A 73 -4.04 -6.34 27.27
C LEU A 73 -5.17 -6.42 28.31
N GLU A 74 -6.13 -7.33 28.15
CA GLU A 74 -7.17 -7.61 29.16
C GLU A 74 -6.58 -8.22 30.44
N GLU A 75 -5.66 -9.19 30.32
CA GLU A 75 -4.93 -9.76 31.46
C GLU A 75 -4.11 -8.72 32.23
N LEU A 76 -3.60 -7.71 31.52
CA LEU A 76 -2.83 -6.61 32.10
C LEU A 76 -3.72 -5.45 32.61
N ASN A 77 -5.04 -5.58 32.54
CA ASN A 77 -6.02 -4.52 32.81
C ASN A 77 -5.79 -3.22 32.00
N LEU A 78 -5.09 -3.31 30.87
CA LEU A 78 -4.79 -2.19 29.96
C LEU A 78 -5.90 -2.06 28.91
N HIS A 79 -7.15 -1.99 29.37
CA HIS A 79 -8.33 -1.91 28.50
C HIS A 79 -8.36 -0.65 27.63
N GLU A 80 -7.64 0.39 28.05
CA GLU A 80 -7.44 1.63 27.29
C GLU A 80 -6.68 1.43 25.96
N LEU A 81 -5.92 0.33 25.84
CA LEU A 81 -5.18 -0.03 24.63
C LEU A 81 -5.96 -0.99 23.70
N ILE A 82 -7.19 -1.36 24.08
CA ILE A 82 -8.04 -2.30 23.34
C ILE A 82 -9.08 -1.53 22.54
N GLN A 83 -8.99 -1.61 21.21
CA GLN A 83 -10.00 -1.05 20.33
C GLN A 83 -10.91 -2.17 19.76
N LYS A 84 -12.17 -2.21 20.19
CA LYS A 84 -13.19 -3.16 19.71
C LYS A 84 -13.50 -2.88 18.23
N LYS A 85 -13.18 -3.83 17.34
CA LYS A 85 -13.44 -3.67 15.90
C LYS A 85 -14.82 -4.19 15.48
N PRO A 86 -15.43 -3.56 14.47
CA PRO A 86 -16.72 -3.96 13.93
C PRO A 86 -16.68 -5.36 13.28
N ASP A 87 -17.77 -6.12 13.47
CA ASP A 87 -18.00 -7.41 12.80
C ASP A 87 -18.54 -7.14 11.38
N GLU A 88 -17.61 -7.02 10.43
CA GLU A 88 -17.92 -6.64 9.04
C GLU A 88 -18.91 -7.60 8.36
N GLY A 89 -18.95 -8.87 8.77
CA GLY A 89 -19.88 -9.87 8.24
C GLY A 89 -21.31 -9.64 8.72
N LYS A 90 -21.52 -9.44 10.02
CA LYS A 90 -22.83 -9.07 10.58
C LYS A 90 -23.31 -7.71 10.10
N ILE A 91 -22.38 -6.77 9.94
CA ILE A 91 -22.67 -5.46 9.37
C ILE A 91 -23.15 -5.61 7.93
N LYS A 92 -22.44 -6.39 7.10
CA LYS A 92 -22.84 -6.64 5.72
C LYS A 92 -24.18 -7.40 5.63
N SER A 93 -24.40 -8.41 6.46
CA SER A 93 -25.69 -9.10 6.53
C SER A 93 -26.82 -8.20 7.05
N ALA A 94 -26.56 -7.31 8.02
CA ALA A 94 -27.53 -6.32 8.46
C ALA A 94 -27.83 -5.29 7.36
N MET A 95 -26.86 -4.99 6.48
CA MET A 95 -27.09 -4.19 5.28
C MET A 95 -27.93 -4.90 4.24
N ASP A 96 -27.61 -6.14 3.92
CA ASP A 96 -28.39 -6.98 3.00
C ASP A 96 -29.83 -7.20 3.48
N LEU A 97 -30.04 -7.28 4.81
CA LEU A 97 -31.36 -7.41 5.44
C LEU A 97 -32.08 -6.06 5.63
N GLY A 98 -31.48 -4.94 5.22
CA GLY A 98 -32.05 -3.59 5.35
C GLY A 98 -32.16 -3.06 6.78
N LEU A 99 -31.53 -3.74 7.74
CA LEU A 99 -31.45 -3.37 9.16
C LEU A 99 -30.42 -2.27 9.42
N LEU A 100 -29.50 -2.04 8.47
CA LEU A 100 -28.41 -1.07 8.57
C LEU A 100 -28.15 -0.48 7.18
N LYS A 101 -28.23 0.83 6.98
CA LYS A 101 -28.07 1.45 5.65
C LYS A 101 -26.61 1.80 5.41
N GLU A 102 -26.21 1.95 4.14
CA GLU A 102 -24.87 2.42 3.77
C GLU A 102 -24.50 3.76 4.42
N ALA A 103 -25.50 4.64 4.56
CA ALA A 103 -25.37 5.92 5.25
C ALA A 103 -25.03 5.79 6.74
N ASP A 104 -25.34 4.65 7.38
CA ASP A 104 -25.08 4.40 8.81
C ASP A 104 -23.61 3.98 9.08
N LEU A 105 -22.81 3.72 8.03
CA LEU A 105 -21.41 3.27 8.13
C LEU A 105 -20.41 4.22 7.47
N GLU A 106 -20.86 5.40 7.02
CA GLU A 106 -19.99 6.44 6.50
C GLU A 106 -18.90 6.81 7.52
N GLY A 107 -17.62 6.72 7.13
CA GLY A 107 -16.47 7.03 7.99
C GLY A 107 -15.81 5.85 8.72
N CYS A 108 -16.41 4.64 8.70
CA CYS A 108 -15.90 3.48 9.44
C CYS A 108 -14.93 2.58 8.64
N ARG A 109 -14.68 2.89 7.36
CA ARG A 109 -13.90 2.05 6.44
C ARG A 109 -12.54 2.65 6.14
N THR A 110 -11.45 1.93 6.45
CA THR A 110 -10.09 2.35 6.11
C THR A 110 -9.45 1.34 5.15
N ILE A 111 -9.03 1.81 3.97
CA ILE A 111 -8.33 1.01 2.96
C ILE A 111 -6.93 1.60 2.79
N LYS A 112 -5.84 0.86 3.09
CA LYS A 112 -4.42 1.26 2.82
C LYS A 112 -3.40 0.19 3.31
N THR A 113 -2.22 -0.10 2.71
CA THR A 113 -1.46 0.51 1.59
C THR A 113 -0.41 -0.44 0.99
N ASN A 114 -0.04 -0.12 -0.26
CA ASN A 114 1.07 -0.58 -1.11
C ASN A 114 2.49 -0.15 -0.69
N ALA A 115 3.48 -0.86 -1.24
CA ALA A 115 4.86 -0.40 -1.37
C ALA A 115 5.02 0.58 -2.57
N ALA A 116 5.80 1.64 -2.38
CA ALA A 116 6.08 2.63 -3.42
C ALA A 116 7.58 2.93 -3.46
N ILE A 117 8.14 2.92 -4.67
CA ILE A 117 9.53 3.30 -4.95
C ILE A 117 9.50 4.72 -5.53
N TYR A 118 10.37 5.57 -5.00
CA TYR A 118 10.52 6.96 -5.42
C TYR A 118 11.91 7.17 -5.98
N VAL A 119 11.98 7.69 -7.19
CA VAL A 119 13.20 8.20 -7.82
C VAL A 119 13.03 9.71 -7.92
N LYS A 120 14.05 10.47 -7.49
CA LYS A 120 14.08 11.93 -7.64
C LYS A 120 15.39 12.32 -8.32
N GLU A 121 15.25 13.19 -9.31
CA GLU A 121 16.35 13.97 -9.84
C GLU A 121 16.74 15.03 -8.81
N ILE A 122 18.04 15.21 -8.61
CA ILE A 122 18.59 16.24 -7.74
C ILE A 122 19.23 17.28 -8.65
N ASP A 123 18.73 18.51 -8.62
CA ASP A 123 19.41 19.67 -9.21
C ASP A 123 20.78 19.85 -8.53
N SER A 124 21.79 20.16 -9.36
CA SER A 124 23.14 20.50 -8.92
C SER A 124 23.20 21.84 -8.19
#